data_AF-A0A426TRR2-F1
#
_entry.id   AF-A0A426TRR2-F1
#
_cell.length_a   1.000
_cell.length_b   1.000
_cell.length_c   1.000
_cell.angle_alpha   90.00
_cell.angle_beta   90.00
_cell.angle_gamma   90.00
#
_symmetry.space_group_name_H-M   'P 1'
#
loop_
_entity.id
_entity.type
_entity.pdbx_description
1 polymer ?
#
loop_
_entity_poly.entity_id
_entity_poly.type
_entity_poly.pdbx_seq_one_letter_code
_entity_poly.pdbx_strand_id
1 'polypeptide(L)'
;MSPSLLPTPLTDLRKRAPEARALIRAVLEELVGPVELRYDFYREWNGCWKVRTEFTGAANGRLEFTLLATPGGGMLALPRPMPERWRTATGIAANDGTRWTLSAKGELQAFAAT
;
A
#
# COMPACT_ATOMS: atom_id res chain seq x y z
N MET A 1 19.68 -7.88 -16.16
CA MET A 1 18.21 -7.74 -16.01
C MET A 1 17.92 -6.27 -15.87
N SER A 2 17.11 -5.68 -16.76
CA SER A 2 16.64 -4.30 -16.55
C SER A 2 15.81 -4.27 -15.26
N PRO A 3 16.01 -3.30 -14.35
CA PRO A 3 15.15 -3.19 -13.18
C PRO A 3 13.70 -3.02 -13.67
N SER A 4 12.78 -3.79 -13.10
CA SER A 4 11.35 -3.58 -13.34
C SER A 4 11.03 -2.13 -12.96
N LEU A 5 10.40 -1.39 -13.88
CA LEU A 5 9.92 -0.04 -13.60
C LEU A 5 8.65 -0.03 -12.73
N LEU A 6 8.06 -1.21 -12.48
CA LEU A 6 6.86 -1.38 -11.67
C LEU A 6 7.16 -2.10 -10.34
N PRO A 7 6.42 -1.77 -9.27
CA PRO A 7 6.47 -2.52 -8.02
C PRO A 7 6.12 -3.99 -8.23
N THR A 8 6.82 -4.86 -7.51
CA THR A 8 6.67 -6.32 -7.61
C THR A 8 6.18 -6.90 -6.28
N PRO A 9 5.58 -8.10 -6.27
CA PRO A 9 5.23 -8.80 -5.03
C PRO A 9 6.33 -8.79 -3.98
N LEU A 10 6.03 -8.28 -2.77
CA LEU A 10 6.93 -8.46 -1.64
C LEU A 10 6.77 -9.89 -1.13
N THR A 11 7.83 -10.69 -1.19
CA THR A 11 7.79 -12.12 -0.80
C THR A 11 8.40 -12.38 0.58
N ASP A 12 9.45 -11.64 0.97
CA ASP A 12 10.05 -11.71 2.32
C ASP A 12 9.66 -10.50 3.17
N LEU A 13 8.90 -10.75 4.23
CA LEU A 13 8.42 -9.75 5.18
C LEU A 13 9.11 -9.84 6.55
N ARG A 14 9.94 -10.87 6.81
CA ARG A 14 10.38 -11.23 8.17
C ARG A 14 11.01 -10.08 8.95
N LYS A 15 11.81 -9.25 8.27
CA LYS A 15 12.45 -8.08 8.87
C LYS A 15 11.74 -6.75 8.56
N ARG A 16 10.74 -6.78 7.68
CA ARG A 16 10.06 -5.60 7.13
C ARG A 16 8.64 -5.40 7.67
N ALA A 17 8.15 -6.29 8.54
CA ALA A 17 6.83 -6.15 9.16
C ALA A 17 6.64 -4.83 9.92
N PRO A 18 7.63 -4.29 10.67
CA PRO A 18 7.51 -2.96 11.28
C PRO A 18 7.38 -1.85 10.23
N GLU A 19 8.16 -1.91 9.15
CA GLU A 19 8.07 -0.95 8.03
C GLU A 19 6.67 -0.98 7.39
N ALA A 20 6.12 -2.17 7.17
CA ALA A 20 4.79 -2.34 6.60
C ALA A 20 3.69 -1.71 7.49
N ARG A 21 3.77 -1.89 8.81
CA ARG A 21 2.83 -1.27 9.77
C ARG A 21 2.94 0.25 9.75
N ALA A 22 4.16 0.79 9.78
CA ALA A 22 4.39 2.23 9.73
C ALA A 22 3.87 2.85 8.41
N LEU A 23 4.11 2.16 7.28
CA LEU A 23 3.61 2.59 5.97
C LEU A 23 2.08 2.57 5.90
N ILE A 24 1.44 1.46 6.30
CA ILE A 24 -0.02 1.34 6.28
C ILE A 24 -0.66 2.42 7.16
N ARG A 25 -0.09 2.68 8.34
CA ARG A 25 -0.52 3.79 9.20
C ARG A 25 -0.46 5.12 8.47
N ALA A 26 0.71 5.49 7.95
CA ALA A 26 0.90 6.77 7.28
C ALA A 26 -0.06 6.96 6.10
N VAL A 27 -0.25 5.90 5.30
CA VAL A 27 -1.19 5.90 4.17
C VAL A 27 -2.62 6.11 4.66
N LEU A 28 -3.09 5.36 5.65
CA LEU A 28 -4.45 5.53 6.19
C LEU A 28 -4.65 6.92 6.82
N GLU A 29 -3.68 7.41 7.59
CA GLU A 29 -3.75 8.71 8.25
C GLU A 29 -3.82 9.87 7.24
N GLU A 30 -3.15 9.77 6.08
CA GLU A 30 -3.31 10.73 4.97
C GLU A 30 -4.74 10.77 4.41
N LEU A 31 -5.43 9.61 4.41
CA LEU A 31 -6.77 9.51 3.85
C LEU A 31 -7.85 9.96 4.83
N VAL A 32 -7.81 9.49 6.07
CA VAL A 32 -8.91 9.62 7.04
C VAL A 32 -8.53 10.36 8.31
N GLY A 33 -7.27 10.76 8.48
CA GLY A 33 -6.75 11.35 9.73
C GLY A 33 -6.32 10.29 10.76
N PRO A 34 -6.02 10.70 12.00
CA PRO A 34 -5.46 9.82 13.03
C PRO A 34 -6.30 8.57 13.30
N VAL A 35 -5.65 7.41 13.35
CA VAL A 35 -6.31 6.10 13.53
C VAL A 35 -5.56 5.18 14.49
N GLU A 36 -6.31 4.35 15.20
CA GLU A 36 -5.80 3.15 15.88
C GLU A 36 -5.95 1.94 14.94
N LEU A 37 -4.97 1.04 14.95
CA LEU A 37 -4.85 0.00 13.93
C LEU A 37 -4.60 -1.39 14.52
N ARG A 38 -5.41 -2.36 14.10
CA ARG A 38 -5.16 -3.78 14.28
C ARG A 38 -4.78 -4.40 12.94
N TYR A 39 -3.77 -5.28 12.94
CA TYR A 39 -3.20 -5.87 11.72
C TYR A 39 -3.24 -7.39 11.77
N ASP A 40 -3.72 -8.00 10.70
CA ASP A 40 -3.58 -9.43 10.43
C ASP A 40 -2.84 -9.64 9.11
N PHE A 41 -1.72 -10.39 9.17
CA PHE A 41 -0.86 -10.66 8.03
C PHE A 41 -1.16 -12.04 7.45
N TYR A 42 -1.34 -12.12 6.13
CA TYR A 42 -1.64 -13.34 5.41
C TYR A 42 -0.69 -13.53 4.23
N ARG A 43 -0.27 -14.77 4.01
CA ARG A 43 0.44 -15.18 2.80
C ARG A 43 -0.60 -15.55 1.73
N GLU A 44 -0.49 -14.94 0.55
CA GLU A 44 -1.30 -15.34 -0.61
C GLU A 44 -0.62 -16.47 -1.39
N TRP A 45 -1.41 -17.25 -2.14
CA TRP A 45 -0.95 -18.43 -2.90
C TRP A 45 0.12 -18.09 -3.96
N ASN A 46 0.06 -16.89 -4.53
CA ASN A 46 1.03 -16.36 -5.50
C ASN A 46 2.33 -15.86 -4.83
N GLY A 47 2.42 -15.97 -3.51
CA GLY A 47 3.55 -15.48 -2.76
C GLY A 47 3.58 -13.96 -2.58
N CYS A 48 2.44 -13.27 -2.62
CA CYS A 48 2.30 -11.91 -2.08
C CYS A 48 2.01 -11.93 -0.57
N TRP A 49 2.31 -10.83 0.11
CA TRP A 49 1.78 -10.57 1.45
C TRP A 49 0.55 -9.68 1.35
N LYS A 50 -0.51 -10.10 2.06
CA LYS A 50 -1.71 -9.31 2.29
C LYS A 50 -1.77 -8.91 3.76
N VAL A 51 -2.17 -7.68 4.03
CA VAL A 51 -2.39 -7.17 5.39
C VAL A 51 -3.82 -6.69 5.49
N ARG A 52 -4.61 -7.34 6.34
CA ARG A 52 -5.93 -6.84 6.72
C ARG A 52 -5.74 -5.87 7.88
N THR A 53 -6.33 -4.70 7.74
CA THR A 53 -6.26 -3.65 8.75
C THR A 53 -7.66 -3.27 9.16
N GLU A 54 -7.96 -3.38 10.45
CA GLU A 54 -9.14 -2.78 11.06
C GLU A 54 -8.69 -1.49 11.74
N PHE A 55 -9.45 -0.42 11.54
CA PHE A 55 -9.10 0.92 12.01
C PHE A 55 -10.26 1.61 12.70
N THR A 56 -9.94 2.37 13.75
CA THR A 56 -10.86 3.18 14.54
C THR A 56 -10.28 4.57 14.80
N GLY A 57 -11.09 5.52 15.25
CA GLY A 57 -10.66 6.90 15.56
C GLY A 57 -11.35 7.93 14.67
N ALA A 58 -10.60 8.66 13.85
CA ALA A 58 -11.15 9.66 12.92
C ALA A 58 -12.11 9.06 11.89
N ALA A 59 -11.91 7.78 11.54
CA ALA A 59 -12.87 6.95 10.83
C ALA A 59 -12.84 5.54 11.41
N ASN A 60 -13.91 4.77 11.17
CA ASN A 60 -13.99 3.37 11.55
C ASN A 60 -14.19 2.52 10.30
N GLY A 61 -13.46 1.42 10.19
CA GLY A 61 -13.60 0.54 9.04
C GLY A 61 -12.54 -0.53 8.94
N ARG A 62 -12.50 -1.15 7.77
CA ARG A 62 -11.53 -2.19 7.43
C ARG A 62 -11.05 -2.00 6.01
N LEU A 63 -9.75 -2.19 5.81
CA LEU A 63 -9.11 -2.14 4.50
C LEU A 63 -8.03 -3.23 4.40
N GLU A 64 -7.96 -3.89 3.25
CA GLU A 64 -6.90 -4.87 2.97
C GLU A 64 -5.83 -4.21 2.08
N PHE A 65 -4.56 -4.57 2.29
CA PHE A 65 -3.43 -4.08 1.53
C PHE A 65 -2.61 -5.24 0.97
N THR A 66 -2.21 -5.16 -0.30
CA THR A 66 -1.15 -6.01 -0.87
C THR A 66 0.18 -5.29 -0.73
N LEU A 67 1.19 -5.96 -0.17
CA LEU A 67 2.53 -5.39 -0.04
C LEU A 67 3.36 -5.67 -1.30
N LEU A 68 3.91 -4.61 -1.87
CA LEU A 68 4.77 -4.65 -3.05
C LEU A 68 6.13 -4.01 -2.72
N ALA A 69 7.21 -4.53 -3.30
CA ALA A 69 8.52 -3.89 -3.30
C ALA A 69 8.59 -2.91 -4.46
N THR A 70 8.99 -1.67 -4.20
CA THR A 70 9.15 -0.66 -5.26
C THR A 70 10.49 -0.86 -6.00
N PRO A 71 10.65 -0.31 -7.22
CA PRO A 71 11.93 -0.36 -7.94
C PRO A 71 13.10 0.28 -7.17
N GLY A 72 12.82 1.26 -6.30
CA GLY A 72 13.81 1.91 -5.44
C GLY A 72 14.18 1.14 -4.17
N GLY A 73 13.69 -0.09 -3.98
CA GLY A 73 13.93 -0.90 -2.78
C GLY A 73 12.99 -0.60 -1.61
N GLY A 74 12.06 0.34 -1.78
CA GLY A 74 11.01 0.65 -0.82
C GLY A 74 9.89 -0.38 -0.79
N MET A 75 8.76 0.04 -0.24
CA MET A 75 7.53 -0.73 -0.07
C MET A 75 6.33 0.15 -0.42
N LEU A 76 5.38 -0.46 -1.10
CA LEU A 76 4.05 0.08 -1.37
C LEU A 76 3.01 -0.82 -0.71
N ALA A 77 2.10 -0.22 0.05
CA ALA A 77 0.92 -0.90 0.59
C ALA A 77 -0.28 -0.57 -0.32
N LEU A 78 -0.55 -1.44 -1.30
CA LEU A 78 -1.60 -1.24 -2.29
C LEU A 78 -2.98 -1.66 -1.72
N PRO A 79 -3.92 -0.74 -1.48
CA PRO A 79 -5.23 -1.01 -0.89
C PRO A 79 -6.16 -1.78 -1.83
N ARG A 80 -7.03 -2.59 -1.24
CA ARG A 80 -8.07 -3.38 -1.91
C ARG A 80 -9.39 -3.31 -1.12
N PRO A 81 -10.46 -2.73 -1.69
CA PRO A 81 -10.49 -1.98 -2.96
C PRO A 81 -9.65 -0.69 -2.87
N MET A 82 -9.36 -0.08 -4.01
CA MET A 82 -8.68 1.22 -4.08
C MET A 82 -9.70 2.37 -3.85
N PRO A 83 -9.56 3.18 -2.79
CA PRO A 83 -10.28 4.45 -2.63
C PRO A 83 -10.12 5.39 -3.82
N GLU A 84 -11.23 6.04 -4.21
CA GLU A 84 -11.27 6.92 -5.38
C GLU A 84 -10.34 8.13 -5.24
N ARG A 85 -10.23 8.69 -4.03
CA ARG A 85 -9.33 9.83 -3.76
C ARG A 85 -7.86 9.50 -4.07
N TRP A 86 -7.39 8.30 -3.70
CA TRP A 86 -6.05 7.85 -4.07
C TRP A 86 -5.94 7.56 -5.56
N ARG A 87 -7.02 7.10 -6.21
CA ARG A 87 -7.02 6.84 -7.65
C ARG A 87 -6.77 8.12 -8.45
N THR A 88 -7.45 9.21 -8.11
CA THR A 88 -7.56 10.41 -8.97
C THR A 88 -6.84 11.65 -8.44
N ALA A 89 -6.70 11.83 -7.14
CA ALA A 89 -6.27 13.11 -6.57
C ALA A 89 -4.88 13.08 -5.95
N THR A 90 -4.48 11.99 -5.30
CA THR A 90 -3.24 11.99 -4.50
C THR A 90 -2.27 10.85 -4.80
N GLY A 91 -2.74 9.72 -5.33
CA GLY A 91 -1.95 8.48 -5.31
C GLY A 91 -1.74 7.94 -3.89
N ILE A 92 -1.07 6.80 -3.82
CA ILE A 92 -0.64 6.13 -2.59
C ILE A 92 0.86 6.34 -2.44
N ALA A 93 1.27 6.90 -1.30
CA ALA A 93 2.68 7.01 -0.97
C ALA A 93 3.32 5.65 -0.69
N ALA A 94 4.48 5.42 -1.28
CA ALA A 94 5.41 4.38 -0.87
C ALA A 94 6.44 4.97 0.12
N ASN A 95 7.13 4.11 0.86
CA ASN A 95 8.14 4.57 1.83
C ASN A 95 9.49 4.99 1.20
N ASP A 96 9.62 4.96 -0.12
CA ASP A 96 10.76 5.51 -0.88
C ASP A 96 10.47 6.89 -1.49
N GLY A 97 9.33 7.50 -1.13
CA GLY A 97 8.90 8.80 -1.63
C GLY A 97 8.18 8.76 -2.99
N THR A 98 8.12 7.61 -3.66
CA THR A 98 7.32 7.46 -4.88
C THR A 98 5.83 7.40 -4.57
N ARG A 99 4.99 7.77 -5.54
CA ARG A 99 3.53 7.66 -5.44
C ARG A 99 2.98 6.83 -6.58
N TRP A 100 1.99 5.99 -6.27
CA TRP A 100 1.42 5.02 -7.20
C TRP A 100 -0.10 5.09 -7.22
N THR A 101 -0.71 4.70 -8.33
CA THR A 101 -2.16 4.61 -8.50
C THR A 101 -2.52 3.43 -9.42
N LEU A 102 -3.81 3.18 -9.59
CA LEU A 102 -4.31 2.24 -10.59
C LEU A 102 -4.93 3.01 -11.77
N SER A 103 -4.62 2.57 -12.99
CA SER A 103 -5.29 3.02 -14.20
C SER A 103 -6.78 2.65 -14.17
N ALA A 104 -7.57 3.19 -15.10
CA ALA A 104 -8.97 2.79 -15.27
C ALA A 104 -9.15 1.29 -15.57
N LYS A 105 -8.09 0.62 -16.08
CA LYS A 105 -8.06 -0.82 -16.32
C LYS A 105 -7.60 -1.64 -15.11
N GLY A 106 -7.26 -0.98 -13.99
CA GLY A 106 -6.73 -1.63 -12.79
C GLY A 106 -5.23 -1.93 -12.87
N GLU A 107 -4.50 -1.33 -13.81
CA GLU A 107 -3.05 -1.53 -13.95
C GLU A 107 -2.30 -0.58 -13.02
N LEU A 108 -1.26 -1.08 -12.33
CA LEU A 108 -0.44 -0.27 -11.45
C LEU A 108 0.45 0.68 -12.28
N GLN A 109 0.42 1.97 -11.94
CA GLN A 109 1.21 3.01 -12.60
C GLN A 109 1.69 4.06 -11.61
N ALA A 110 2.73 4.81 -11.99
CA ALA A 110 3.15 5.97 -11.22
C ALA A 110 2.04 7.02 -11.17
N PHE A 111 1.89 7.70 -10.03
CA PHE A 111 0.96 8.81 -9.90
C PHE A 111 1.64 10.11 -10.35
N ALA A 112 1.13 10.70 -11.43
CA ALA A 112 1.48 12.06 -11.84
C ALA A 112 0.35 12.99 -11.37
N ALA A 113 0.63 13.86 -10.40
CA ALA A 113 -0.30 14.93 -10.04
C ALA A 113 -0.53 15.79 -11.30
N THR A 114 -1.79 15.92 -11.70
CA THR A 114 -2.18 16.80 -12.81
C THR A 114 -2.26 18.24 -12.31
#